data_AF-F4B9L5-F1
#
_entry.id   AF-F4B9L5-F1
#
_cell.length_a   1.000
_cell.length_b   1.000
_cell.length_c   1.000
_cell.angle_alpha   90.00
_cell.angle_beta   90.00
_cell.angle_gamma   90.00
#
_symmetry.space_group_name_H-M   'P 1'
#
loop_
_entity.id
_entity.type
_entity.pdbx_description
1 polymer ?
#
loop_
_entity_poly.entity_id
_entity_poly.type
_entity_poly.pdbx_seq_one_letter_code
_entity_poly.pdbx_strand_id
1 'polypeptide(L)'
;MIKMKGLIDTGSRYTLLDEEKALYCFNNLDSRYHDLAVINGALTKRYLIKIKLGNSELDVPVSLFSLHSLSLPVVPEIILGREDFLEKFIVTLYKSHFITIYLD
;
A
#
# COMPACT_ATOMS: atom_id res chain seq x y z
N MET A 1 -16.87 0.50 0.47
CA MET A 1 -15.55 0.30 1.10
C MET A 1 -15.14 -1.15 0.89
N ILE A 2 -13.99 -1.38 0.24
CA ILE A 2 -13.53 -2.73 -0.12
C ILE A 2 -12.51 -3.17 0.94
N LYS A 3 -12.63 -4.41 1.42
CA LYS A 3 -11.63 -5.01 2.33
C LYS A 3 -10.53 -5.64 1.49
N MET A 4 -9.29 -5.48 1.95
CA MET A 4 -8.10 -5.91 1.22
C MET A 4 -7.09 -6.58 2.16
N LYS A 5 -6.37 -7.58 1.66
CA LYS A 5 -5.24 -8.18 2.36
C LYS A 5 -4.01 -7.30 2.18
N GLY A 6 -3.62 -6.61 3.25
CA GLY A 6 -2.41 -5.79 3.28
C GLY A 6 -1.23 -6.49 3.93
N LEU A 7 -0.04 -6.26 3.39
CA LEU A 7 1.23 -6.62 4.01
C LEU A 7 1.89 -5.34 4.55
N ILE A 8 2.20 -5.30 5.85
CA ILE A 8 3.07 -4.27 6.42
C ILE A 8 4.51 -4.66 6.10
N ASP A 9 5.21 -3.83 5.33
CA ASP A 9 6.56 -4.13 4.87
C ASP A 9 7.51 -2.95 5.10
N THR A 10 8.34 -3.08 6.12
CA THR A 10 9.39 -2.10 6.43
C THR A 10 10.58 -2.19 5.48
N GLY A 11 10.70 -3.21 4.63
CA GLY A 11 11.70 -3.29 3.57
C GLY A 11 11.34 -2.45 2.34
N SER A 12 10.04 -2.36 2.06
CA SER A 12 9.52 -1.54 0.96
C SER A 12 9.51 -0.06 1.28
N ARG A 13 10.12 0.73 0.40
CA ARG A 13 10.13 2.20 0.51
C ARG A 13 8.74 2.79 0.29
N TYR A 14 8.08 2.39 -0.78
CA TYR A 14 6.80 2.92 -1.23
C TYR A 14 5.66 1.92 -1.01
N THR A 15 4.43 2.43 -0.94
CA THR A 15 3.23 1.58 -0.92
C THR A 15 2.88 1.12 -2.32
N LEU A 16 2.66 -0.19 -2.49
CA LEU A 16 2.35 -0.83 -3.76
C LEU A 16 0.94 -1.41 -3.72
N LEU A 17 0.14 -1.12 -4.74
CA LEU A 17 -1.21 -1.66 -4.92
C LEU A 17 -1.20 -2.60 -6.11
N ASP A 18 -1.82 -3.77 -5.96
CA ASP A 18 -1.98 -4.69 -7.09
C ASP A 18 -2.74 -4.03 -8.25
N GLU A 19 -2.19 -4.16 -9.46
CA GLU A 19 -2.75 -3.56 -10.68
C GLU A 19 -4.19 -3.99 -10.95
N GLU A 20 -4.50 -5.28 -10.85
CA GLU A 20 -5.85 -5.79 -11.08
C GLU A 20 -6.81 -5.23 -10.03
N LYS A 21 -6.33 -5.13 -8.78
CA LYS A 21 -7.12 -4.57 -7.70
C LYS A 21 -7.39 -3.08 -7.86
N ALA A 22 -6.43 -2.32 -8.38
CA ALA A 22 -6.63 -0.91 -8.68
C ALA A 22 -7.70 -0.69 -9.76
N LEU A 23 -7.66 -1.48 -10.83
CA LEU A 23 -8.65 -1.44 -11.92
C LEU A 23 -10.05 -1.81 -11.43
N TYR A 24 -10.16 -2.77 -10.52
CA TYR A 24 -11.44 -3.13 -9.89
C TYR A 24 -12.00 -2.03 -8.99
N CYS A 25 -11.13 -1.33 -8.26
CA CYS A 25 -11.54 -0.32 -7.27
C CYS A 25 -11.83 1.06 -7.87
N PHE A 26 -11.22 1.40 -9.01
CA PHE A 26 -11.21 2.77 -9.53
C PHE A 26 -11.49 2.83 -11.03
N ASN A 27 -12.58 3.52 -11.40
CA ASN A 27 -12.94 3.72 -12.80
C ASN A 27 -12.04 4.73 -13.55
N ASN A 28 -11.39 5.66 -12.83
CA ASN A 28 -10.48 6.65 -13.41
C ASN A 28 -9.31 6.92 -12.46
N LEU A 29 -8.24 6.15 -12.64
CA LEU A 29 -7.04 6.24 -11.79
C LEU A 29 -6.25 7.54 -12.06
N ASP A 30 -6.20 8.02 -13.31
CA ASP A 30 -5.41 9.20 -13.67
C ASP A 30 -5.90 10.49 -13.00
N SER A 31 -7.20 10.58 -12.68
CA SER A 31 -7.74 11.68 -11.86
C SER A 31 -7.16 11.75 -10.43
N ARG A 32 -6.46 10.70 -10.00
CA ARG A 32 -5.82 10.56 -8.70
C ARG A 32 -4.30 10.64 -8.79
N TYR A 33 -3.75 11.04 -9.93
CA TYR A 33 -2.30 11.18 -10.10
C TYR A 33 -1.71 12.05 -8.97
N HIS A 34 -0.61 11.57 -8.38
CA HIS A 34 0.11 12.25 -7.33
C HIS A 34 1.47 12.75 -7.83
N ASP A 35 2.35 11.82 -8.21
CA ASP A 35 3.70 12.11 -8.70
C ASP A 35 4.31 10.91 -9.45
N LEU A 36 5.63 10.95 -9.67
CA LEU A 36 6.42 9.86 -10.24
C LEU A 36 7.46 9.38 -9.22
N ALA A 37 7.70 8.06 -9.17
CA ALA A 37 8.74 7.46 -8.35
C ALA A 37 9.47 6.34 -9.10
N VAL A 38 10.72 6.09 -8.74
CA VAL A 38 11.49 4.97 -9.29
C VAL A 38 11.24 3.72 -8.44
N ILE A 39 10.64 2.69 -9.06
CA ILE A 39 10.30 1.42 -8.43
C ILE A 39 10.87 0.30 -9.28
N ASN A 40 11.68 -0.55 -8.65
CA ASN A 40 12.38 -1.63 -9.33
C ASN A 40 13.14 -1.18 -10.61
N GLY A 41 13.76 0.00 -10.55
CA GLY A 41 14.51 0.59 -11.67
C GLY A 41 13.67 1.25 -12.77
N ALA A 42 12.34 1.22 -12.68
CA ALA A 42 11.44 1.87 -13.63
C ALA A 42 10.80 3.13 -13.03
N LEU A 43 10.60 4.17 -13.85
CA LEU A 43 9.85 5.36 -13.45
C LEU A 43 8.35 5.07 -13.56
N THR A 44 7.66 5.10 -12.43
CA THR A 44 6.27 4.69 -12.30
C THR A 44 5.42 5.82 -11.74
N LYS A 45 4.18 5.96 -12.23
CA LYS A 45 3.19 6.88 -11.67
C LYS A 45 2.70 6.41 -10.31
N ARG A 46 2.55 7.36 -9.39
CA ARG A 46 1.88 7.13 -8.12
C ARG A 46 0.55 7.87 -8.07
N TYR A 47 -0.39 7.30 -7.33
CA TYR A 47 -1.77 7.75 -7.24
C TYR A 47 -2.18 7.89 -5.79
N LEU A 48 -2.96 8.92 -5.46
CA LEU A 48 -3.46 9.15 -4.11
C LEU A 48 -4.75 8.36 -3.88
N ILE A 49 -4.71 7.41 -2.93
CA ILE A 49 -5.88 6.62 -2.52
C ILE A 49 -6.19 6.83 -1.04
N LYS A 50 -7.46 6.62 -0.68
CA LYS A 50 -7.88 6.61 0.73
C LYS A 50 -7.83 5.20 1.29
N ILE A 51 -7.03 5.01 2.33
CA ILE A 51 -6.97 3.77 3.11
C ILE A 51 -7.68 4.03 4.45
N LYS A 52 -8.60 3.13 4.81
CA LYS A 52 -9.23 3.13 6.13
C LYS A 52 -8.64 2.03 7.00
N LEU A 53 -8.09 2.42 8.15
CA LEU A 53 -7.59 1.50 9.17
C LEU A 53 -8.29 1.81 10.51
N GLY A 54 -9.16 0.89 10.94
CA GLY A 54 -10.02 1.14 12.09
C GLY A 54 -10.93 2.36 11.86
N ASN A 55 -10.83 3.36 12.74
CA ASN A 55 -11.58 4.61 12.65
C ASN A 55 -10.87 5.70 11.84
N SER A 56 -9.66 5.44 11.36
CA SER A 56 -8.81 6.45 10.73
C SER A 56 -8.81 6.27 9.22
N GLU A 57 -8.84 7.40 8.51
CA GLU A 57 -8.78 7.47 7.05
C GLU A 57 -7.58 8.30 6.65
N LEU A 58 -6.77 7.77 5.75
CA LEU A 58 -5.51 8.36 5.33
C LEU A 58 -5.44 8.45 3.81
N ASP A 59 -4.96 9.58 3.31
CA ASP A 59 -4.52 9.69 1.93
C ASP A 59 -3.09 9.13 1.82
N VAL A 60 -2.93 8.15 0.94
CA VAL A 60 -1.71 7.34 0.81
C VAL A 60 -1.33 7.29 -0.67
N PRO A 61 -0.13 7.79 -1.04
CA PRO A 61 0.41 7.58 -2.37
C PRO A 61 0.67 6.09 -2.59
N VAL A 62 0.21 5.56 -3.73
CA VAL A 62 0.43 4.16 -4.11
C VAL A 62 0.90 4.07 -5.54
N SER A 63 1.80 3.12 -5.78
CA SER A 63 2.20 2.76 -7.14
C SER A 63 1.55 1.45 -7.52
N LEU A 64 1.20 1.32 -8.80
CA LEU A 64 0.68 0.05 -9.29
C LEU A 64 1.82 -0.93 -9.52
N PHE A 65 1.61 -2.18 -9.14
CA PHE A 65 2.57 -3.25 -9.36
C PHE A 65 1.85 -4.59 -9.51
N SER A 66 2.26 -5.42 -10.46
CA SER A 66 1.75 -6.81 -10.58
C SER A 66 2.28 -7.68 -9.43
N LEU A 67 1.57 -7.72 -8.30
CA LEU A 67 2.01 -8.45 -7.10
C LEU A 67 1.94 -9.97 -7.29
N HIS A 68 1.09 -10.44 -8.21
CA HIS A 68 1.02 -11.85 -8.60
C HIS A 68 2.32 -12.39 -9.22
N SER A 69 3.21 -11.52 -9.70
CA SER A 69 4.54 -11.92 -10.17
C SER A 69 5.50 -12.28 -9.02
N LEU A 70 5.17 -11.90 -7.78
CA LEU A 70 5.99 -12.18 -6.61
C LEU A 70 5.79 -13.63 -6.15
N SER A 71 6.89 -14.36 -5.96
CA SER A 71 6.89 -15.75 -5.50
C SER A 71 6.67 -15.85 -3.98
N LEU A 72 5.56 -15.28 -3.48
CA LEU A 72 5.23 -15.25 -2.06
C LEU A 72 4.25 -16.38 -1.67
N PRO A 73 4.39 -16.99 -0.48
CA PRO A 73 3.44 -18.00 0.01
C PRO A 73 2.00 -17.48 0.12
N VAL A 74 1.85 -16.19 0.41
CA VAL A 74 0.59 -15.46 0.40
C VAL A 74 0.82 -14.15 -0.32
N VAL A 75 0.15 -13.96 -1.45
CA VAL A 75 0.25 -12.72 -2.24
C VAL A 75 -0.68 -11.67 -1.62
N PRO A 76 -0.16 -10.53 -1.12
CA PRO A 76 -0.99 -9.43 -0.65
C PRO A 76 -1.61 -8.68 -1.83
N GLU A 77 -2.72 -7.98 -1.59
CA GLU A 77 -3.32 -7.06 -2.58
C GLU A 77 -2.72 -5.65 -2.46
N ILE A 78 -2.09 -5.33 -1.32
CA ILE A 78 -1.39 -4.08 -1.07
C ILE A 78 -0.18 -4.31 -0.16
N ILE A 79 0.96 -3.72 -0.50
CA ILE A 79 2.15 -3.65 0.35
C ILE A 79 2.23 -2.24 0.92
N LEU A 80 2.15 -2.11 2.24
CA LEU A 80 2.20 -0.84 2.98
C LEU A 80 3.66 -0.51 3.29
N GLY A 81 4.22 0.45 2.55
CA GLY A 81 5.62 0.83 2.62
C GLY A 81 5.93 1.93 3.62
N ARG A 82 7.23 2.18 3.83
CA ARG A 82 7.75 3.12 4.83
C ARG A 82 7.29 4.56 4.62
N GLU A 83 7.60 5.15 3.47
CA GLU A 83 7.50 6.61 3.25
C GLU A 83 6.08 7.07 2.92
N ASP A 84 5.17 6.16 2.57
CA ASP A 84 3.80 6.55 2.18
C ASP A 84 2.77 6.27 3.29
N PHE A 85 2.98 5.16 4.00
CA PHE A 85 2.05 4.66 5.01
C PHE A 85 2.71 4.59 6.39
N LEU A 86 3.76 3.78 6.56
CA LEU A 86 4.26 3.42 7.90
C LEU A 86 4.94 4.57 8.64
N GLU A 87 5.44 5.61 7.97
CA GLU A 87 5.99 6.80 8.63
C GLU A 87 4.96 7.52 9.50
N LYS A 88 3.66 7.31 9.24
CA LYS A 88 2.54 7.89 9.99
C LYS A 88 2.15 7.06 11.22
N PHE A 89 2.88 5.97 11.48
CA PHE A 89 2.50 5.00 12.49
C PHE A 89 3.66 4.46 13.32
N ILE A 90 3.36 4.17 14.58
CA ILE A 90 4.18 3.27 15.40
C ILE A 90 3.55 1.88 15.33
N VAL A 91 4.28 0.93 14.76
CA VAL A 91 3.85 -0.46 14.63
C VAL A 91 4.60 -1.33 15.65
N THR A 92 3.86 -1.98 16.55
CA THR A 92 4.42 -2.98 17.47
C THR A 92 3.99 -4.37 17.03
N LEU A 93 4.96 -5.24 16.74
CA LEU A 93 4.75 -6.65 16.41
C LEU A 93 5.05 -7.50 17.64
N TYR A 94 4.00 -7.98 18.32
CA TYR A 94 4.14 -8.85 19.49
C TYR A 94 3.93 -10.32 19.08
N LYS A 95 5.04 -11.05 18.95
CA LYS A 95 5.08 -12.41 18.37
C LYS A 95 4.48 -12.43 16.95
N SER A 96 4.30 -13.61 16.37
CA SER A 96 3.73 -13.79 15.03
C SER A 96 2.23 -13.46 14.90
N HIS A 97 1.58 -12.93 15.95
CA HIS A 97 0.11 -12.95 16.07
C HIS A 97 -0.53 -11.61 16.44
N PHE A 98 0.19 -10.66 17.03
CA PHE A 98 -0.38 -9.40 17.49
C PHE A 98 0.32 -8.20 16.86
N ILE A 99 -0.48 -7.33 16.27
CA ILE A 99 -0.03 -6.06 15.70
C ILE A 99 -0.80 -4.95 16.42
N THR A 100 -0.08 -3.98 16.97
CA THR A 100 -0.67 -2.72 17.46
C THR A 100 -0.15 -1.59 16.60
N ILE A 101 -1.07 -0.73 16.13
CA ILE A 101 -0.78 0.38 15.23
C ILE A 101 -1.27 1.65 15.91
N TYR A 102 -0.34 2.55 16.25
CA TYR A 102 -0.64 3.88 16.76
C TYR A 102 -0.47 4.89 15.64
N LEU A 103 -1.44 5.80 15.49
CA LEU A 103 -1.29 6.98 14.65
C LEU A 103 -0.59 8.06 15.45
N ASP A 104 0.38 8.72 14.83
CA ASP A 104 0.91 9.99 15.34
C ASP A 104 -0.09 11.13 15.10
#